data_AF-R9L9T0-F1
#
_entry.id   AF-R9L9T0-F1
#
_cell.length_a   1.000
_cell.length_b   1.000
_cell.length_c   1.000
_cell.angle_alpha   90.00
_cell.angle_beta   90.00
_cell.angle_gamma   90.00
#
_symmetry.space_group_name_H-M   'P 1'
#
loop_
_entity.id
_entity.type
_entity.pdbx_description
1 polymer ?
#
loop_
_entity_poly.entity_id
_entity_poly.type
_entity_poly.pdbx_seq_one_letter_code
_entity_poly.pdbx_strand_id
1 'polypeptide(L)'
;MKRFFGWWMAVCVVLAGCCGCGRQGLPVPEFPLEAGVVEAALERAGLPWTIAAEESWAEGQTVYTLHDPEGRMVAIVSSTGEPQGRMLRLSFLPSENDPYGVSVSLPAQDWEKAVIFATVLYGGFESGREVYDAFLATRNEKSAAVQQGEPPSGARKTYEAVTEWKSEIRGTGCAVRIGQPRADAPESDLLLILFCPADQ
;
A
#
# COMPACT_ATOMS: atom_id res chain seq x y z
N MET A 1 -61.43 -8.20 30.99
CA MET A 1 -60.90 -7.60 29.75
C MET A 1 -59.96 -6.47 30.16
N LYS A 2 -58.76 -6.67 30.71
CA LYS A 2 -57.60 -7.50 30.33
C LYS A 2 -57.17 -7.28 28.87
N ARG A 3 -56.03 -6.57 28.75
CA ARG A 3 -54.98 -6.75 27.72
C ARG A 3 -55.15 -6.05 26.37
N PHE A 4 -55.13 -4.72 26.28
CA PHE A 4 -54.84 -4.08 24.98
C PHE A 4 -54.05 -2.76 25.01
N PHE A 5 -53.70 -2.22 26.19
CA PHE A 5 -53.07 -0.89 26.24
C PHE A 5 -51.55 -0.89 26.42
N GLY A 6 -50.95 -2.05 26.70
CA GLY A 6 -49.51 -2.17 27.02
C GLY A 6 -48.61 -2.53 25.85
N TRP A 7 -49.13 -2.58 24.61
CA TRP A 7 -48.34 -3.10 23.47
C TRP A 7 -47.84 -2.01 22.50
N TRP A 8 -48.41 -0.81 22.53
CA TRP A 8 -47.98 0.29 21.66
C TRP A 8 -46.79 1.11 22.22
N MET A 9 -46.54 1.03 23.53
CA MET A 9 -45.38 1.67 24.20
C MET A 9 -44.12 0.79 24.23
N ALA A 10 -44.12 -0.36 23.55
CA ALA A 10 -42.92 -1.19 23.39
C ALA A 10 -42.27 -1.04 21.99
N VAL A 11 -42.96 -0.40 21.04
CA VAL A 11 -42.47 -0.26 19.65
C VAL A 11 -41.61 0.99 19.46
N CYS A 12 -41.74 2.02 20.31
CA CYS A 12 -40.94 3.24 20.20
C CYS A 12 -39.53 3.14 20.81
N VAL A 13 -39.24 2.11 21.62
CA VAL A 13 -37.93 1.97 22.29
C VAL A 13 -36.94 1.10 21.50
N VAL A 14 -37.39 0.34 20.50
CA VAL A 14 -36.51 -0.50 19.67
C VAL A 14 -35.88 0.28 18.50
N LEU A 15 -36.33 1.51 18.22
CA LEU A 15 -35.81 2.33 17.11
C LEU A 15 -34.73 3.35 17.53
N ALA A 16 -34.28 3.34 18.77
CA ALA A 16 -33.21 4.22 19.26
C ALA A 16 -31.82 3.55 19.30
N GLY A 17 -31.65 2.43 18.57
CA GLY A 17 -30.40 1.69 18.46
C GLY A 17 -29.53 2.04 17.24
N CYS A 18 -29.88 3.09 16.47
CA CYS A 18 -29.01 3.64 15.43
C CYS A 18 -28.02 4.64 16.04
N CYS A 19 -27.27 4.22 17.07
CA CYS A 19 -26.00 4.87 17.37
C CYS A 19 -25.13 4.66 16.13
N GLY A 20 -24.86 5.74 15.41
CA GLY A 20 -24.02 5.72 14.23
C GLY A 20 -22.67 5.11 14.54
N CYS A 21 -22.50 3.83 14.22
CA CYS A 21 -21.23 3.31 13.77
C CYS A 21 -20.98 3.97 12.40
N GLY A 22 -20.64 5.26 12.40
CA GLY A 22 -19.94 5.84 11.26
C GLY A 22 -18.76 4.91 11.02
N ARG A 23 -18.64 4.35 9.81
CA ARG A 23 -17.52 3.49 9.42
C ARG A 23 -16.24 4.20 9.86
N GLN A 24 -15.63 3.73 10.93
CA GLN A 24 -14.35 4.26 11.36
C GLN A 24 -13.37 3.79 10.29
N GLY A 25 -12.74 4.74 9.61
CA GLY A 25 -11.74 4.44 8.59
C GLY A 25 -10.60 3.59 9.17
N LEU A 26 -9.69 3.16 8.30
CA LEU A 26 -8.49 2.46 8.71
C LEU A 26 -7.75 3.23 9.81
N PRO A 27 -7.37 2.57 10.91
CA PRO A 27 -6.60 3.21 11.97
C PRO A 27 -5.27 3.71 11.39
N VAL A 28 -4.81 4.85 11.89
CA VAL A 28 -3.48 5.39 11.58
C VAL A 28 -2.51 4.80 12.61
N PRO A 29 -1.53 3.97 12.21
CA PRO A 29 -0.52 3.47 13.13
C PRO A 29 0.51 4.55 13.48
N GLU A 30 1.29 4.29 14.52
CA GLU A 30 2.45 5.12 14.86
C GLU A 30 3.58 4.92 13.83
N PHE A 31 4.33 5.99 13.56
CA PHE A 31 5.46 5.98 12.63
C PHE A 31 6.76 6.38 13.36
N PRO A 32 7.92 5.81 12.99
CA PRO A 32 8.09 4.80 11.95
C PRO A 32 7.46 3.45 12.35
N LEU A 33 7.13 2.63 11.36
CA LEU A 33 6.38 1.39 11.57
C LEU A 33 7.24 0.37 12.31
N GLU A 34 6.63 -0.33 13.26
CA GLU A 34 7.20 -1.51 13.90
C GLU A 34 6.84 -2.79 13.13
N ALA A 35 7.65 -3.85 13.30
CA ALA A 35 7.51 -5.11 12.59
C ALA A 35 6.10 -5.73 12.73
N GLY A 36 5.52 -5.70 13.94
CA GLY A 36 4.19 -6.24 14.18
C GLY A 36 3.07 -5.55 13.39
N VAL A 37 3.23 -4.26 13.07
CA VAL A 37 2.29 -3.53 12.21
C VAL A 37 2.40 -4.00 10.76
N VAL A 38 3.63 -4.24 10.30
CA VAL A 38 3.91 -4.77 8.96
C VAL A 38 3.37 -6.19 8.81
N GLU A 39 3.62 -7.06 9.78
CA GLU A 39 3.13 -8.45 9.79
C GLU A 39 1.59 -8.50 9.77
N ALA A 40 0.93 -7.74 10.64
CA ALA A 40 -0.53 -7.69 10.68
C ALA A 40 -1.13 -7.16 9.36
N ALA A 41 -0.46 -6.22 8.69
CA ALA A 41 -0.89 -5.72 7.39
C ALA A 41 -0.69 -6.75 6.26
N LEU A 42 0.39 -7.53 6.29
CA LEU A 42 0.62 -8.64 5.35
C LEU A 42 -0.48 -9.70 5.47
N GLU A 43 -0.80 -10.13 6.69
CA GLU A 43 -1.90 -11.06 6.97
C GLU A 43 -3.22 -10.53 6.42
N ARG A 44 -3.54 -9.26 6.70
CA ARG A 44 -4.78 -8.63 6.24
C ARG A 44 -4.87 -8.50 4.73
N ALA A 45 -3.74 -8.28 4.05
CA ALA A 45 -3.67 -8.21 2.60
C ALA A 45 -3.68 -9.59 1.92
N GLY A 46 -3.57 -10.68 2.70
CA GLY A 46 -3.47 -12.04 2.17
C GLY A 46 -2.17 -12.25 1.38
N LEU A 47 -1.09 -11.60 1.79
CA LEU A 47 0.23 -11.71 1.19
C LEU A 47 1.07 -12.69 2.01
N PRO A 48 1.54 -13.82 1.44
CA PRO A 48 2.30 -14.82 2.17
C PRO A 48 3.78 -14.42 2.29
N TRP A 49 4.05 -13.14 2.57
CA TRP A 49 5.41 -12.63 2.68
C TRP A 49 5.83 -12.56 4.14
N THR A 50 7.13 -12.60 4.37
CA THR A 50 7.72 -12.52 5.72
C THR A 50 8.80 -11.44 5.77
N ILE A 51 8.95 -10.81 6.94
CA ILE A 51 10.06 -9.89 7.20
C ILE A 51 11.35 -10.71 7.36
N ALA A 52 12.36 -10.42 6.53
CA ALA A 52 13.65 -11.10 6.60
C ALA A 52 14.67 -10.34 7.45
N ALA A 53 14.65 -9.00 7.37
CA ALA A 53 15.57 -8.13 8.10
C ALA A 53 14.87 -6.82 8.45
N GLU A 54 15.18 -6.32 9.64
CA GLU A 54 14.94 -4.94 10.04
C GLU A 54 16.26 -4.17 9.94
N GLU A 55 16.22 -3.02 9.29
CA GLU A 55 17.33 -2.10 9.17
C GLU A 55 16.86 -0.69 9.52
N SER A 56 17.78 0.12 10.06
CA SER A 56 17.58 1.56 10.20
C SER A 56 18.69 2.26 9.44
N TRP A 57 18.32 3.04 8.42
CA TRP A 57 19.28 3.78 7.59
C TRP A 57 19.48 5.22 8.07
N ALA A 58 18.55 5.74 8.87
CA ALA A 58 18.58 7.06 9.47
C ALA A 58 17.72 7.10 10.74
N GLU A 59 17.98 8.06 11.63
CA GLU A 59 17.12 8.34 12.77
C GLU A 59 15.68 8.60 12.31
N GLY A 60 14.68 8.04 13.01
CA GLY A 60 13.26 8.19 12.63
C GLY A 60 12.84 7.37 11.41
N GLN A 61 13.70 6.49 10.87
CA GLN A 61 13.39 5.60 9.76
C GLN A 61 13.54 4.13 10.14
N THR A 62 12.57 3.32 9.72
CA THR A 62 12.62 1.85 9.76
C THR A 62 12.45 1.29 8.36
N VAL A 63 13.27 0.28 8.03
CA VAL A 63 13.27 -0.42 6.75
C VAL A 63 13.16 -1.93 6.96
N TYR A 64 12.24 -2.55 6.23
CA TYR A 64 12.02 -3.99 6.23
C TYR A 64 12.17 -4.56 4.83
N THR A 65 12.93 -5.64 4.72
CA THR A 65 12.99 -6.44 3.49
C THR A 65 11.99 -7.59 3.58
N LEU A 66 11.12 -7.71 2.58
CA LEU A 66 10.05 -8.71 2.51
C LEU A 66 10.40 -9.82 1.53
N HIS A 67 10.26 -11.06 1.97
CA HIS A 67 10.51 -12.26 1.15
C HIS A 67 9.22 -13.04 0.89
N ASP A 68 9.14 -13.71 -0.26
CA ASP A 68 8.10 -14.69 -0.56
C ASP A 68 8.34 -16.03 0.17
N PRO A 69 7.40 -17.00 0.08
CA PRO A 69 7.57 -18.33 0.70
C PRO A 69 8.80 -19.10 0.21
N GLU A 70 9.30 -18.79 -0.99
CA GLU A 70 10.52 -19.37 -1.55
C GLU A 70 11.80 -18.68 -1.04
N GLY A 71 11.67 -17.65 -0.19
CA GLY A 71 12.78 -16.92 0.42
C GLY A 71 13.38 -15.84 -0.48
N ARG A 72 12.71 -15.48 -1.58
CA ARG A 72 13.16 -14.46 -2.54
C ARG A 72 12.64 -13.09 -2.14
N MET A 73 13.45 -12.05 -2.28
CA MET A 73 13.06 -10.68 -2.01
C MET A 73 11.98 -10.20 -2.99
N VAL A 74 10.86 -9.74 -2.45
CA VAL A 74 9.74 -9.18 -3.22
C VAL A 74 9.71 -7.66 -3.15
N ALA A 75 9.90 -7.11 -1.94
CA ALA A 75 9.76 -5.69 -1.70
C ALA A 75 10.62 -5.20 -0.54
N ILE A 76 10.91 -3.90 -0.53
CA ILE A 76 11.46 -3.18 0.60
C ILE A 76 10.41 -2.18 1.08
N VAL A 77 10.02 -2.28 2.35
CA VAL A 77 9.15 -1.33 3.05
C VAL A 77 10.02 -0.36 3.81
N SER A 78 9.92 0.93 3.53
CA SER A 78 10.56 1.99 4.30
C SER A 78 9.48 2.90 4.87
N SER A 79 9.58 3.20 6.16
CA SER A 79 8.71 4.15 6.83
C SER A 79 9.52 5.18 7.61
N THR A 80 9.09 6.43 7.57
CA THR A 80 9.68 7.51 8.36
C THR A 80 8.64 8.15 9.26
N GLY A 81 9.05 8.52 10.47
CA GLY A 81 8.25 9.28 11.42
C GLY A 81 8.89 10.64 11.70
N GLU A 82 8.67 11.16 12.90
CA GLU A 82 9.35 12.37 13.37
C GLU A 82 10.87 12.14 13.49
N PRO A 83 11.72 13.14 13.16
CA PRO A 83 11.38 14.50 12.71
C PRO A 83 11.17 14.67 11.19
N GLN A 84 11.37 13.61 10.40
CA GLN A 84 11.33 13.69 8.92
C GLN A 84 9.90 13.81 8.37
N GLY A 85 8.91 13.51 9.19
CA GLY A 85 7.52 13.45 8.80
C GLY A 85 7.12 12.06 8.32
N ARG A 86 5.80 11.83 8.38
CA ARG A 86 5.19 10.52 8.13
C ARG A 86 5.23 10.15 6.65
N MET A 87 6.08 9.22 6.26
CA MET A 87 6.13 8.70 4.88
C MET A 87 6.16 7.18 4.88
N LEU A 88 5.51 6.57 3.90
CA LEU A 88 5.58 5.15 3.61
C LEU A 88 6.02 4.95 2.15
N ARG A 89 7.04 4.11 1.95
CA ARG A 89 7.56 3.75 0.64
C ARG A 89 7.70 2.24 0.51
N LEU A 90 7.01 1.64 -0.46
CA LEU A 90 7.22 0.26 -0.86
C LEU A 90 7.94 0.25 -2.20
N SER A 91 9.10 -0.39 -2.24
CA SER A 91 9.91 -0.53 -3.45
C SER A 91 9.92 -1.97 -3.91
N PHE A 92 9.56 -2.18 -5.16
CA PHE A 92 9.65 -3.47 -5.83
C PHE A 92 10.86 -3.39 -6.76
N LEU A 93 11.79 -4.33 -6.60
CA LEU A 93 13.08 -4.31 -7.28
C LEU A 93 13.22 -5.54 -8.20
N PRO A 94 12.44 -5.58 -9.30
CA PRO A 94 12.55 -6.64 -10.27
C PRO A 94 13.94 -6.61 -10.92
N SER A 95 14.60 -7.78 -10.92
CA SER A 95 15.89 -7.96 -11.56
C SER A 95 15.70 -8.76 -12.85
N GLU A 96 16.23 -8.24 -13.95
CA GLU A 96 16.10 -8.85 -15.29
C GLU A 96 17.03 -10.06 -15.48
N ASN A 97 18.09 -10.14 -14.67
CA ASN A 97 19.12 -11.17 -14.71
C ASN A 97 19.50 -11.50 -13.28
N ASP A 98 18.59 -12.16 -12.55
CA ASP A 98 18.92 -12.73 -11.27
C ASP A 98 19.25 -14.23 -11.41
N PRO A 99 20.52 -14.58 -11.74
CA PRO A 99 20.92 -15.98 -11.88
C PRO A 99 20.80 -16.77 -10.56
N TYR A 100 20.65 -16.08 -9.43
CA TYR A 100 20.54 -16.68 -8.11
C TYR A 100 19.10 -16.67 -7.56
N GLY A 101 18.16 -16.04 -8.28
CA GLY A 101 16.77 -15.89 -7.86
C GLY A 101 16.58 -15.12 -6.56
N VAL A 102 17.47 -14.20 -6.23
CA VAL A 102 17.44 -13.35 -5.02
C VAL A 102 16.20 -12.45 -4.97
N SER A 103 15.69 -11.95 -6.10
CA SER A 103 14.48 -11.13 -6.18
C SER A 103 13.48 -11.60 -7.23
N VAL A 104 12.21 -11.22 -7.04
CA VAL A 104 11.10 -11.59 -7.93
C VAL A 104 10.25 -10.37 -8.30
N SER A 105 9.84 -10.28 -9.56
CA SER A 105 8.82 -9.33 -10.01
C SER A 105 7.47 -9.68 -9.38
N LEU A 106 6.78 -8.70 -8.81
CA LEU A 106 5.39 -8.88 -8.39
C LEU A 106 4.48 -9.00 -9.62
N PRO A 107 3.76 -10.12 -9.82
CA PRO A 107 2.88 -10.28 -10.98
C PRO A 107 1.70 -9.31 -10.92
N ALA A 108 1.19 -8.90 -12.09
CA ALA A 108 0.13 -7.90 -12.21
C ALA A 108 -1.12 -8.22 -11.39
N GLN A 109 -1.46 -9.51 -11.26
CA GLN A 109 -2.60 -9.99 -10.47
C GLN A 109 -2.50 -9.69 -8.97
N ASP A 110 -1.29 -9.50 -8.43
CA ASP A 110 -1.07 -9.23 -7.01
C ASP A 110 -0.86 -7.74 -6.70
N TRP A 111 -0.93 -6.86 -7.70
CA TRP A 111 -0.84 -5.40 -7.51
C TRP A 111 -1.92 -4.87 -6.58
N GLU A 112 -3.14 -5.40 -6.71
CA GLU A 112 -4.25 -5.04 -5.82
C GLU A 112 -3.87 -5.29 -4.36
N LYS A 113 -3.37 -6.49 -4.05
CA LYS A 113 -2.96 -6.85 -2.69
C LYS A 113 -1.82 -5.97 -2.19
N ALA A 114 -0.84 -5.66 -3.04
CA ALA A 114 0.26 -4.77 -2.69
C ALA A 114 -0.20 -3.34 -2.37
N VAL A 115 -1.15 -2.79 -3.14
CA VAL A 115 -1.74 -1.47 -2.86
C VAL A 115 -2.62 -1.51 -1.62
N ILE A 116 -3.39 -2.57 -1.40
CA ILE A 116 -4.15 -2.76 -0.15
C ILE A 116 -3.21 -2.82 1.05
N PHE A 117 -2.11 -3.58 0.94
CA PHE A 117 -1.09 -3.69 1.97
C PHE A 117 -0.51 -2.32 2.34
N ALA A 118 -0.09 -1.52 1.35
CA ALA A 118 0.36 -0.16 1.59
C ALA A 118 -0.72 0.73 2.24
N THR A 119 -1.97 0.59 1.77
CA THR A 119 -3.11 1.39 2.25
C THR A 119 -3.42 1.10 3.72
N VAL A 120 -3.35 -0.18 4.10
CA VAL A 120 -3.50 -0.63 5.50
C VAL A 120 -2.33 -0.17 6.35
N LEU A 121 -1.10 -0.30 5.86
CA LEU A 121 0.11 0.15 6.56
C LEU A 121 0.11 1.65 6.85
N TYR A 122 -0.36 2.45 5.91
CA TYR A 122 -0.45 3.88 6.13
C TYR A 122 -1.66 4.24 6.98
N GLY A 123 -2.86 3.74 6.67
CA GLY A 123 -4.08 4.07 7.42
C GLY A 123 -4.60 5.49 7.14
N GLY A 124 -5.71 5.87 7.77
CA GLY A 124 -6.38 7.17 7.54
C GLY A 124 -7.31 7.20 6.32
N PHE A 125 -7.38 6.10 5.58
CA PHE A 125 -8.31 5.86 4.49
C PHE A 125 -9.64 5.29 4.99
N GLU A 126 -10.72 5.39 4.22
CA GLU A 126 -12.02 4.78 4.52
C GLU A 126 -11.93 3.25 4.51
N SER A 127 -11.14 2.67 3.61
CA SER A 127 -10.97 1.22 3.50
C SER A 127 -9.63 0.85 2.89
N GLY A 128 -9.23 -0.42 3.02
CA GLY A 128 -8.00 -0.93 2.41
C GLY A 128 -7.96 -0.85 0.88
N ARG A 129 -9.11 -0.73 0.21
CA ARG A 129 -9.19 -0.68 -1.25
C ARG A 129 -9.20 0.74 -1.82
N GLU A 130 -9.44 1.76 -1.00
CA GLU A 130 -9.74 3.12 -1.47
C GLU A 130 -8.71 3.65 -2.48
N VAL A 131 -7.42 3.46 -2.18
CA VAL A 131 -6.34 3.91 -3.08
C VAL A 131 -6.29 3.09 -4.37
N TYR A 132 -6.47 1.77 -4.30
CA TYR A 132 -6.44 0.92 -5.49
C TYR A 132 -7.62 1.19 -6.43
N ASP A 133 -8.82 1.37 -5.86
CA ASP A 133 -10.02 1.69 -6.63
C ASP A 133 -9.85 3.08 -7.30
N ALA A 134 -9.28 4.07 -6.60
CA ALA A 134 -8.95 5.37 -7.17
C ALA A 134 -7.87 5.30 -8.27
N PHE A 135 -6.85 4.47 -8.06
CA PHE A 135 -5.80 4.21 -9.05
C PHE A 135 -6.40 3.62 -10.33
N LEU A 136 -7.20 2.55 -10.24
CA LEU A 136 -7.85 1.95 -11.41
C LEU A 136 -8.75 2.93 -12.16
N ALA A 137 -9.53 3.74 -11.43
CA ALA A 137 -10.47 4.68 -12.02
C ALA A 137 -9.78 5.81 -12.80
N THR A 138 -8.59 6.25 -12.35
CA THR A 138 -7.99 7.50 -12.85
C THR A 138 -6.58 7.34 -13.45
N ARG A 139 -6.02 6.13 -13.47
CA ARG A 139 -4.64 5.90 -13.96
C ARG A 139 -4.41 6.39 -15.39
N ASN A 140 -5.39 6.25 -16.28
CA ASN A 140 -5.22 6.66 -17.68
C ASN A 140 -5.15 8.18 -17.85
N GLU A 141 -5.72 8.93 -16.91
CA GLU A 141 -5.81 10.39 -16.95
C GLU A 141 -4.68 11.05 -16.15
N LYS A 142 -4.32 10.45 -15.01
CA LYS A 142 -3.40 11.03 -14.02
C LYS A 142 -1.98 10.47 -14.07
N SER A 143 -1.72 9.46 -14.91
CA SER A 143 -0.35 8.93 -15.05
C SER A 143 0.47 9.80 -16.00
N ALA A 144 1.66 10.17 -15.56
CA ALA A 144 2.64 10.89 -16.38
C ALA A 144 3.91 10.06 -16.56
N ALA A 145 4.58 10.22 -17.70
CA ALA A 145 5.90 9.63 -17.93
C ALA A 145 6.93 10.23 -16.96
N VAL A 146 7.78 9.37 -16.39
CA VAL A 146 8.87 9.77 -15.51
C VAL A 146 10.19 9.45 -16.18
N GLN A 147 11.11 10.42 -16.21
CA GLN A 147 12.46 10.19 -16.69
C GLN A 147 13.18 9.23 -15.75
N GLN A 148 13.77 8.18 -16.33
CA GLN A 148 14.69 7.31 -15.60
C GLN A 148 16.05 7.99 -15.55
N GLY A 149 16.66 8.01 -14.36
CA GLY A 149 18.10 8.25 -14.26
C GLY A 149 18.85 7.06 -14.88
N GLU A 150 20.08 7.30 -15.31
CA GLU A 150 20.97 6.21 -15.75
C GLU A 150 21.12 5.20 -14.60
N PRO A 151 20.82 3.90 -14.82
CA PRO A 151 20.95 2.92 -13.76
C PRO A 151 22.43 2.86 -13.33
N PRO A 152 22.73 2.77 -12.02
CA PRO A 152 24.10 2.49 -11.58
C PRO A 152 24.58 1.20 -12.26
N SER A 153 25.86 1.14 -12.61
CA SER A 153 26.41 0.00 -13.36
C SER A 153 26.15 -1.32 -12.63
N GLY A 154 25.32 -2.18 -13.21
CA GLY A 154 25.01 -3.51 -12.70
C GLY A 154 23.67 -3.60 -11.96
N ALA A 155 22.73 -4.34 -12.57
CA ALA A 155 21.61 -5.02 -11.91
C ALA A 155 20.35 -4.23 -11.50
N ARG A 156 19.81 -3.37 -12.38
CA ARG A 156 18.35 -3.10 -12.39
C ARG A 156 17.78 -3.32 -13.78
N LYS A 157 16.61 -3.94 -13.84
CA LYS A 157 15.80 -4.06 -15.05
C LYS A 157 15.62 -2.67 -15.67
N THR A 158 16.05 -2.52 -16.93
CA THR A 158 15.84 -1.27 -17.67
C THR A 158 14.42 -1.23 -18.20
N TYR A 159 13.75 -0.09 -18.11
CA TYR A 159 12.39 0.08 -18.60
C TYR A 159 12.40 1.01 -19.80
N GLU A 160 11.71 0.64 -20.87
CA GLU A 160 11.50 1.56 -22.01
C GLU A 160 10.61 2.74 -21.63
N ALA A 161 9.65 2.53 -20.73
CA ALA A 161 8.81 3.58 -20.20
C ALA A 161 8.52 3.37 -18.71
N VAL A 162 8.49 4.45 -17.95
CA VAL A 162 8.00 4.44 -16.56
C VAL A 162 6.93 5.50 -16.44
N THR A 163 5.79 5.10 -15.87
CA THR A 163 4.67 5.99 -15.60
C THR A 163 4.42 6.07 -14.11
N GLU A 164 4.08 7.26 -13.63
CA GLU A 164 3.70 7.51 -12.25
C GLU A 164 2.30 8.11 -12.21
N TRP A 165 1.40 7.40 -11.55
CA TRP A 165 0.10 7.93 -11.15
C TRP A 165 0.26 8.68 -9.83
N LYS A 166 -0.38 9.85 -9.73
CA LYS A 166 -0.48 10.61 -8.48
C LYS A 166 -1.93 10.97 -8.18
N SER A 167 -2.30 10.96 -6.91
CA SER A 167 -3.54 11.56 -6.44
C SER A 167 -3.39 12.03 -5.01
N GLU A 168 -4.22 12.99 -4.61
CA GLU A 168 -4.45 13.29 -3.21
C GLU A 168 -5.74 12.62 -2.77
N ILE A 169 -5.70 11.90 -1.64
CA ILE A 169 -6.84 11.21 -1.06
C ILE A 169 -6.85 11.53 0.44
N ARG A 170 -7.86 12.28 0.89
CA ARG A 170 -8.05 12.65 2.30
C ARG A 170 -6.82 13.31 2.94
N GLY A 171 -6.17 14.23 2.22
CA GLY A 171 -4.95 14.92 2.67
C GLY A 171 -3.67 14.07 2.58
N THR A 172 -3.74 12.87 1.99
CA THR A 172 -2.58 12.01 1.74
C THR A 172 -2.21 12.06 0.25
N GLY A 173 -1.00 12.49 -0.06
CA GLY A 173 -0.37 12.32 -1.36
C GLY A 173 -0.08 10.85 -1.61
N CYS A 174 -0.63 10.32 -2.70
CA CYS A 174 -0.51 8.94 -3.12
C CYS A 174 0.18 8.87 -4.48
N ALA A 175 1.20 8.02 -4.61
CA ALA A 175 1.83 7.73 -5.89
C ALA A 175 2.03 6.24 -6.11
N VAL A 176 1.77 5.79 -7.34
CA VAL A 176 2.02 4.43 -7.82
C VAL A 176 2.83 4.52 -9.09
N ARG A 177 4.00 3.86 -9.12
CA ARG A 177 4.90 3.86 -10.27
C ARG A 177 4.98 2.48 -10.90
N ILE A 178 4.84 2.44 -12.21
CA ILE A 178 4.84 1.23 -13.03
C ILE A 178 5.90 1.37 -14.12
N GLY A 179 6.64 0.29 -14.36
CA GLY A 179 7.63 0.20 -15.42
C GLY A 179 7.19 -0.73 -16.52
N GLN A 180 7.26 -0.28 -17.76
CA GLN A 180 7.05 -1.08 -18.97
C GLN A 180 8.41 -1.56 -19.49
N PRO A 181 8.76 -2.85 -19.39
CA PRO A 181 10.09 -3.35 -19.75
C PRO A 181 10.42 -3.08 -21.22
N ARG A 182 9.45 -3.36 -22.10
CA ARG A 182 9.47 -3.08 -23.54
C ARG A 182 8.07 -2.67 -24.01
N ALA A 183 7.97 -1.89 -25.07
CA ALA A 183 6.72 -1.38 -25.60
C ALA A 183 5.70 -2.48 -25.94
N ASP A 184 6.17 -3.68 -26.29
CA ASP A 184 5.37 -4.86 -26.62
C ASP A 184 5.28 -5.89 -25.49
N ALA A 185 5.90 -5.63 -24.33
CA ALA A 185 5.85 -6.56 -23.22
C ALA A 185 4.40 -6.72 -22.73
N PRO A 186 3.93 -7.97 -22.53
CA PRO A 186 2.54 -8.23 -22.18
C PRO A 186 2.17 -7.72 -20.79
N GLU A 187 3.16 -7.53 -19.92
CA GLU A 187 2.97 -7.11 -18.55
C GLU A 187 3.98 -6.01 -18.17
N SER A 188 3.50 -5.02 -17.44
CA SER A 188 4.33 -4.03 -16.77
C SER A 188 4.71 -4.55 -15.37
N ASP A 189 5.72 -3.96 -14.74
CA ASP A 189 6.09 -4.23 -13.35
C ASP A 189 5.62 -3.08 -12.44
N LEU A 190 5.08 -3.40 -11.27
CA LEU A 190 4.92 -2.44 -10.19
C LEU A 190 6.32 -2.12 -9.62
N LEU A 191 6.65 -0.85 -9.46
CA LEU A 191 7.99 -0.40 -9.02
C LEU A 191 7.96 0.28 -7.66
N LEU A 192 6.93 1.09 -7.42
CA LEU A 192 6.84 1.96 -6.25
C LEU A 192 5.39 2.16 -5.83
N ILE A 193 5.15 2.12 -4.53
CA ILE A 193 4.00 2.77 -3.89
C ILE A 193 4.57 3.74 -2.86
N LEU A 194 4.09 4.98 -2.87
CA LEU A 194 4.54 6.05 -1.98
C LEU A 194 3.34 6.79 -1.40
N PHE A 195 3.30 6.92 -0.08
CA PHE A 195 2.34 7.74 0.66
C PHE A 195 3.05 8.74 1.57
N CYS A 196 2.60 9.99 1.53
CA CYS A 196 3.06 11.08 2.40
C CYS A 196 1.93 12.10 2.58
N PRO A 197 1.99 13.02 3.56
CA PRO A 197 1.08 14.15 3.63
C PRO A 197 1.11 14.96 2.33
N ALA A 198 -0.05 15.48 1.91
CA ALA A 198 -0.15 16.28 0.68
C ALA A 198 0.49 17.68 0.81
N ASP A 199 0.61 18.19 2.04
CA ASP A 199 1.10 19.54 2.34
C ASP A 199 2.62 19.60 2.63
N GLN A 200 3.39 18.56 2.27
CA GLN A 200 4.85 18.52 2.42
C GLN A 200 5.61 18.83 1.13
#